data_AF-A0A929PEI0-F1
#
_entry.id   AF-A0A929PEI0-F1
#
_cell.length_a   1.000
_cell.length_b   1.000
_cell.length_c   1.000
_cell.angle_alpha   90.00
_cell.angle_beta   90.00
_cell.angle_gamma   90.00
#
_symmetry.space_group_name_H-M   'P 1'
#
loop_
_entity.id
_entity.type
_entity.pdbx_description
1 polymer ?
#
loop_
_entity_poly.entity_id
_entity_poly.type
_entity_poly.pdbx_seq_one_letter_code
_entity_poly.pdbx_strand_id
1 'polypeptide(L)'
;MSDDKREAVNIGINLSGQLITAALAMIAVIGTFGVFILDKRDVSFWYYLIFGGALFAFVASIYFGGKGIDKARKDGFAGTWDILNTKTHFNRQAACCFIGIFLFILSVFSGTEKPDDLQKEISKVKDAVTRLQLNDSLNKQKVSSLEKRIDSLEKKPSQFIPCFPVKKNYCKRPMMPTTNGRPVSRKQPNG
;
A
#
# COMPACT_ATOMS: atom_id res chain seq x y z
N MET A 1 -59.60 19.31 -8.95
CA MET A 1 -58.61 20.39 -8.71
C MET A 1 -57.87 20.25 -7.38
N SER A 2 -58.50 19.86 -6.25
CA SER A 2 -57.78 19.53 -5.00
C SER A 2 -57.03 18.20 -5.08
N ASP A 3 -57.63 17.21 -5.74
CA ASP A 3 -57.07 15.85 -5.83
C ASP A 3 -55.80 15.81 -6.69
N ASP A 4 -55.77 16.55 -7.80
CA ASP A 4 -54.58 16.66 -8.67
C ASP A 4 -53.38 17.25 -7.92
N LYS A 5 -53.62 18.24 -7.04
CA LYS A 5 -52.57 18.86 -6.23
C LYS A 5 -52.05 17.92 -5.14
N ARG A 6 -52.95 17.19 -4.50
CA ARG A 6 -52.60 16.17 -3.50
C ARG A 6 -51.77 15.06 -4.12
N GLU A 7 -52.15 14.59 -5.31
CA GLU A 7 -51.41 13.56 -6.03
C GLU A 7 -50.01 14.05 -6.43
N ALA A 8 -49.90 15.27 -6.95
CA ALA A 8 -48.61 15.88 -7.28
C ALA A 8 -47.67 15.99 -6.06
N VAL A 9 -48.20 16.36 -4.89
CA VAL A 9 -47.42 16.40 -3.64
C VAL A 9 -47.03 15.00 -3.18
N ASN A 10 -47.92 14.01 -3.30
CA ASN A 10 -47.63 12.63 -2.94
C ASN A 10 -46.52 12.02 -3.80
N ILE A 11 -46.53 12.30 -5.11
CA ILE A 11 -45.44 11.94 -6.03
C ILE A 11 -44.12 12.56 -5.57
N GLY A 12 -44.13 13.85 -5.20
CA GLY A 12 -42.94 14.55 -4.69
C GLY A 12 -42.39 13.94 -3.40
N ILE A 13 -43.26 13.59 -2.46
CA ILE A 13 -42.89 12.93 -1.20
C ILE A 13 -42.25 11.56 -1.48
N ASN A 14 -42.86 10.76 -2.37
CA ASN A 14 -42.35 9.44 -2.73
C ASN A 14 -40.96 9.52 -3.39
N LEU A 15 -40.78 10.45 -4.34
CA LEU A 15 -39.49 10.73 -4.98
C LEU A 15 -38.43 11.18 -3.97
N SER A 16 -38.79 12.08 -3.05
CA SER A 16 -37.90 12.51 -1.96
C SER A 16 -37.51 11.32 -1.05
N GLY A 17 -38.45 10.44 -0.72
CA GLY A 17 -38.20 9.23 0.06
C GLY A 17 -37.22 8.29 -0.62
N GLN A 18 -37.38 8.05 -1.92
CA GLN A 18 -36.43 7.27 -2.71
C GLN A 18 -35.03 7.91 -2.72
N LEU A 19 -34.95 9.24 -2.85
CA LEU A 19 -33.67 9.96 -2.76
C LEU A 19 -33.01 9.83 -1.39
N ILE A 20 -33.77 9.86 -0.29
CA ILE A 20 -33.24 9.65 1.07
C ILE A 20 -32.66 8.25 1.19
N THR A 21 -33.38 7.22 0.74
CA THR A 21 -32.90 5.84 0.76
C THR A 21 -31.64 5.67 -0.08
N ALA A 22 -31.59 6.28 -1.27
CA ALA A 22 -30.40 6.29 -2.11
C ALA A 22 -29.22 7.01 -1.43
N ALA A 23 -29.46 8.15 -0.78
CA ALA A 23 -28.43 8.88 -0.05
C ALA A 23 -27.86 8.07 1.12
N LEU A 24 -28.70 7.34 1.87
CA LEU A 24 -28.26 6.44 2.95
C LEU A 24 -27.40 5.30 2.41
N ALA A 25 -27.79 4.69 1.29
CA ALA A 25 -27.00 3.67 0.62
C ALA A 25 -25.63 4.23 0.17
N MET A 26 -25.61 5.44 -0.39
CA MET A 26 -24.37 6.11 -0.79
C MET A 26 -23.46 6.43 0.41
N ILE A 27 -24.00 6.82 1.56
CA ILE A 27 -23.20 7.01 2.79
C ILE A 27 -22.50 5.70 3.19
N ALA A 28 -23.18 4.56 3.09
CA ALA A 28 -22.58 3.26 3.37
C ALA A 28 -21.46 2.92 2.37
N VAL A 29 -21.69 3.15 1.08
CA VAL A 29 -20.68 2.97 0.02
C VAL A 29 -19.45 3.84 0.29
N ILE A 30 -19.66 5.12 0.63
CA ILE A 30 -18.60 6.07 0.98
C ILE A 30 -17.82 5.58 2.19
N GLY A 31 -18.49 5.05 3.21
CA GLY A 31 -17.83 4.46 4.38
C GLY A 31 -16.89 3.31 4.00
N THR A 32 -17.38 2.38 3.18
CA THR A 32 -16.58 1.22 2.71
C THR A 32 -15.39 1.66 1.86
N PHE A 33 -15.60 2.56 0.89
CA PHE A 33 -14.50 3.10 0.07
C PHE A 33 -13.53 3.95 0.89
N GLY A 34 -14.02 4.69 1.88
CA GLY A 34 -13.21 5.49 2.79
C GLY A 34 -12.21 4.62 3.55
N VAL A 35 -12.68 3.52 4.14
CA VAL A 35 -11.79 2.56 4.84
C VAL A 35 -10.79 1.94 3.87
N PHE A 36 -11.22 1.52 2.68
CA PHE A 36 -10.33 0.92 1.68
C PHE A 36 -9.23 1.87 1.20
N ILE A 37 -9.60 3.13 0.92
CA ILE A 37 -8.65 4.15 0.46
C ILE A 37 -7.68 4.52 1.59
N LEU A 38 -8.14 4.63 2.84
CA LEU A 38 -7.25 4.92 3.98
C LEU A 38 -6.25 3.78 4.23
N ASP A 39 -6.66 2.53 4.03
CA ASP A 39 -5.79 1.37 4.15
C ASP A 39 -4.72 1.36 3.05
N LYS A 40 -5.14 1.48 1.78
CA LYS A 40 -4.28 1.26 0.61
C LYS A 40 -3.56 2.48 0.04
N ARG A 41 -4.03 3.71 0.30
CA ARG A 41 -3.53 4.93 -0.36
C ARG A 41 -3.01 5.96 0.64
N ASP A 42 -2.00 6.72 0.22
CA ASP A 42 -1.51 7.85 1.00
C ASP A 42 -2.39 9.04 0.66
N VAL A 43 -3.24 9.42 1.61
CA VAL A 43 -4.26 10.42 1.40
C VAL A 43 -3.74 11.80 1.79
N SER A 44 -3.80 12.73 0.84
CA SER A 44 -3.49 14.13 1.10
C SER A 44 -4.58 14.77 1.97
N PHE A 45 -4.26 15.85 2.70
CA PHE A 45 -5.23 16.59 3.51
C PHE A 45 -6.49 16.99 2.73
N TRP A 46 -6.34 17.35 1.45
CA TRP A 46 -7.45 17.69 0.55
C TRP A 46 -8.45 16.55 0.36
N TYR A 47 -7.99 15.29 0.39
CA TYR A 47 -8.87 14.14 0.29
C TYR A 47 -9.87 14.10 1.46
N TYR A 48 -9.42 14.36 2.68
CA TYR A 48 -10.30 14.39 3.86
C TYR A 48 -11.35 15.50 3.76
N LEU A 49 -10.99 16.68 3.24
CA LEU A 49 -11.94 17.77 3.02
C LEU A 49 -13.00 17.40 1.97
N ILE A 50 -12.60 16.83 0.84
CA ILE A 50 -13.53 16.43 -0.23
C ILE A 50 -14.43 15.27 0.24
N PHE A 51 -13.85 14.27 0.89
CA PHE A 51 -14.57 13.11 1.42
C PHE A 51 -15.57 13.51 2.52
N GLY A 52 -15.14 14.33 3.48
CA GLY A 52 -16.01 14.89 4.51
C GLY A 52 -17.10 15.79 3.92
N GLY A 53 -16.77 16.58 2.91
CA GLY A 53 -17.72 17.42 2.17
C GLY A 53 -18.79 16.59 1.45
N ALA A 54 -18.42 15.47 0.84
CA ALA A 54 -19.37 14.54 0.22
C ALA A 54 -20.34 13.96 1.25
N LEU A 55 -19.83 13.47 2.39
CA LEU A 55 -20.65 12.93 3.47
C LEU A 55 -21.62 14.00 4.02
N PHE A 56 -21.12 15.20 4.26
CA PHE A 56 -21.93 16.32 4.71
C PHE A 56 -23.02 16.70 3.69
N ALA A 57 -22.72 16.67 2.39
CA ALA A 57 -23.70 16.94 1.34
C ALA A 57 -24.84 15.91 1.31
N PHE A 58 -24.55 14.62 1.54
CA PHE A 58 -25.60 13.60 1.66
C PHE A 58 -26.45 13.78 2.91
N VAL A 59 -25.84 14.11 4.05
CA VAL A 59 -26.58 14.41 5.29
C VAL A 59 -27.47 15.64 5.11
N ALA A 60 -26.96 16.70 4.49
CA ALA A 60 -27.73 17.91 4.18
C ALA A 60 -28.89 17.61 3.22
N SER A 61 -28.67 16.76 2.21
CA SER A 61 -29.72 16.27 1.31
C SER A 61 -30.86 15.60 2.09
N ILE A 62 -30.53 14.66 2.98
CA ILE A 62 -31.52 13.97 3.83
C ILE A 62 -32.29 14.97 4.71
N TYR A 63 -31.59 15.94 5.30
CA TYR A 63 -32.22 16.98 6.11
C TYR A 63 -33.21 17.84 5.31
N PHE A 64 -32.85 18.29 4.10
CA PHE A 64 -33.75 19.05 3.23
C PHE A 64 -34.94 18.21 2.75
N GLY A 65 -34.73 16.93 2.45
CA GLY A 65 -35.80 15.99 2.12
C GLY A 65 -36.80 15.82 3.27
N GLY A 66 -36.29 15.57 4.49
CA GLY A 66 -37.13 15.46 5.68
C GLY A 66 -37.91 16.75 5.99
N LYS A 67 -37.26 17.92 5.85
CA LYS A 67 -37.92 19.23 6.01
C LYS A 67 -38.99 19.48 4.94
N GLY A 68 -38.75 19.04 3.70
CA GLY A 68 -39.73 19.11 2.62
C GLY A 68 -40.97 18.25 2.90
N ILE A 69 -40.77 17.03 3.42
CA ILE A 69 -41.86 16.12 3.81
C ILE A 69 -42.66 16.68 5.00
N ASP A 70 -42.00 17.21 6.04
CA ASP A 70 -42.71 17.80 7.19
C ASP A 70 -43.54 19.02 6.77
N LYS A 71 -43.03 19.83 5.84
CA LYS A 71 -43.78 20.97 5.29
C LYS A 71 -44.98 20.50 4.47
N ALA A 72 -44.78 19.54 3.56
CA ALA A 72 -45.87 18.93 2.79
C ALA A 72 -46.96 18.32 3.68
N ARG A 73 -46.57 17.73 4.82
CA ARG A 73 -47.48 17.20 5.82
C ARG A 73 -48.31 18.30 6.48
N LYS A 74 -47.67 19.37 6.95
CA LYS A 74 -48.35 20.52 7.59
C LYS A 74 -49.33 21.19 6.61
N ASP A 75 -48.90 21.38 5.37
CA ASP A 75 -49.69 21.98 4.30
C ASP A 75 -50.89 21.09 3.94
N GLY A 76 -50.70 19.76 3.94
CA GLY A 76 -51.78 18.79 3.77
C GLY A 76 -52.83 18.81 4.89
N PHE A 77 -52.41 18.98 6.16
CA PHE A 77 -53.33 19.12 7.30
C PHE A 77 -54.08 20.46 7.30
N ALA A 78 -53.45 21.53 6.82
CA ALA A 78 -54.09 22.84 6.71
C ALA A 78 -55.04 22.94 5.49
N GLY A 79 -55.10 21.92 4.63
CA GLY A 79 -55.90 21.92 3.40
C GLY A 79 -55.34 22.81 2.29
N THR A 80 -54.20 23.46 2.53
CA THR A 80 -53.51 24.34 1.59
C THR A 80 -52.37 23.58 0.91
N TRP A 81 -52.69 22.86 -0.17
CA TRP A 81 -51.69 22.13 -0.97
C TRP A 81 -50.82 23.08 -1.80
N ASP A 82 -49.79 23.66 -1.18
CA ASP A 82 -48.82 24.53 -1.86
C ASP A 82 -47.64 23.73 -2.47
N ILE A 83 -47.74 23.52 -3.77
CA ILE A 83 -46.76 22.77 -4.56
C ILE A 83 -45.45 23.55 -4.72
N LEU A 84 -45.51 24.88 -4.81
CA LEU A 84 -44.33 25.71 -5.09
C LEU A 84 -43.34 25.67 -3.93
N ASN A 85 -43.87 25.84 -2.71
CA ASN A 85 -43.07 25.81 -1.49
C ASN A 85 -42.42 24.44 -1.25
N THR A 86 -43.14 23.36 -1.56
CA THR A 86 -42.64 22.00 -1.38
C THR A 86 -41.56 21.65 -2.43
N LYS A 87 -41.76 22.08 -3.68
CA LYS A 87 -40.82 21.85 -4.79
C LYS A 87 -39.43 22.43 -4.52
N THR A 88 -39.33 23.60 -3.87
CA THR A 88 -38.03 24.23 -3.58
C THR A 88 -37.17 23.38 -2.64
N HIS A 89 -37.78 22.74 -1.64
CA HIS A 89 -37.06 21.87 -0.71
C HIS A 89 -36.55 20.60 -1.39
N PHE A 90 -37.38 19.96 -2.22
CA PHE A 90 -36.98 18.78 -2.98
C PHE A 90 -35.92 19.08 -4.05
N ASN A 91 -35.97 20.26 -4.70
CA ASN A 91 -34.93 20.65 -5.64
C ASN A 91 -33.58 20.90 -4.94
N ARG A 92 -33.60 21.49 -3.74
CA ARG A 92 -32.38 21.63 -2.92
C ARG A 92 -31.82 20.29 -2.47
N GLN A 93 -32.68 19.35 -2.06
CA GLN A 93 -32.28 17.97 -1.77
C GLN A 93 -31.60 17.32 -2.98
N ALA A 94 -32.23 17.37 -4.16
CA ALA A 94 -31.67 16.81 -5.37
C ALA A 94 -30.31 17.43 -5.73
N ALA A 95 -30.20 18.76 -5.66
CA ALA A 95 -28.94 19.46 -5.90
C ALA A 95 -27.84 19.03 -4.91
N CYS A 96 -28.13 18.97 -3.61
CA CYS A 96 -27.19 18.48 -2.60
C CYS A 96 -26.77 17.03 -2.84
N CYS A 97 -27.70 16.17 -3.27
CA CYS A 97 -27.42 14.78 -3.60
C CYS A 97 -26.45 14.68 -4.80
N PHE A 98 -26.71 15.44 -5.87
CA PHE A 98 -25.83 15.48 -7.05
C PHE A 98 -24.43 16.01 -6.71
N ILE A 99 -24.34 17.06 -5.88
CA ILE A 99 -23.06 17.59 -5.41
C ILE A 99 -22.32 16.52 -4.59
N GLY A 100 -23.01 15.79 -3.71
CA GLY A 100 -22.44 14.70 -2.94
C GLY A 100 -21.88 13.59 -3.83
N ILE A 101 -22.62 13.17 -4.86
CA ILE A 101 -22.16 12.17 -5.84
C ILE A 101 -20.93 12.69 -6.60
N PHE A 102 -20.97 13.93 -7.07
CA PHE A 102 -19.87 14.53 -7.81
C PHE A 102 -18.58 14.61 -6.97
N LEU A 103 -18.69 15.07 -5.71
CA LEU A 103 -17.56 15.11 -4.77
C LEU A 103 -17.04 13.70 -4.46
N PHE A 104 -17.93 12.71 -4.32
CA PHE A 104 -17.52 11.34 -4.11
C PHE A 104 -16.70 10.80 -5.28
N ILE A 105 -17.16 11.01 -6.52
CA ILE A 105 -16.42 10.60 -7.72
C ILE A 105 -15.03 11.24 -7.73
N LEU A 106 -14.93 12.55 -7.49
CA LEU A 106 -13.64 13.24 -7.40
C LEU A 106 -12.74 12.68 -6.30
N SER A 107 -13.31 12.29 -5.15
CA SER A 107 -12.55 11.69 -4.05
C SER A 107 -11.91 10.36 -4.44
N VAL A 108 -12.64 9.51 -5.19
CA VAL A 108 -12.16 8.18 -5.61
C VAL A 108 -10.98 8.30 -6.58
N PHE A 109 -11.03 9.27 -7.49
CA PHE A 109 -9.97 9.51 -8.47
C PHE A 109 -8.77 10.28 -7.93
N SER A 110 -8.89 11.00 -6.81
CA SER A 110 -7.80 11.81 -6.23
C SER A 110 -6.78 11.03 -5.39
N GLY A 111 -6.93 9.70 -5.26
CA GLY A 111 -6.02 8.89 -4.44
C GLY A 111 -4.79 8.44 -5.23
N THR A 112 -3.62 8.94 -4.85
CA THR A 112 -2.33 8.37 -5.27
C THR A 112 -2.06 7.07 -4.52
N GLU A 113 -1.63 6.03 -5.24
CA GLU A 113 -1.23 4.77 -4.63
C GLU A 113 -0.05 4.99 -3.67
N LYS A 114 -0.08 4.37 -2.49
CA LYS A 114 1.11 4.33 -1.65
C LYS A 114 2.22 3.68 -2.48
N PRO A 115 3.46 4.22 -2.50
CA PRO A 115 4.58 3.43 -2.98
C PRO A 115 4.65 2.20 -2.07
N ASP A 116 4.29 1.04 -2.60
CA ASP A 116 4.24 -0.22 -1.84
C ASP A 116 5.50 -0.31 -0.98
N ASP A 117 5.36 -0.56 0.33
CA ASP A 117 6.51 -0.89 1.18
C ASP A 117 7.30 -2.05 0.55
N LEU A 118 6.64 -2.89 -0.24
CA LEU A 118 7.26 -3.91 -1.09
C LEU A 118 8.25 -3.35 -2.11
N GLN A 119 7.99 -2.21 -2.77
CA GLN A 119 8.96 -1.59 -3.69
C GLN A 119 10.14 -0.98 -2.93
N LYS A 120 9.91 -0.43 -1.73
CA LYS A 120 11.01 0.04 -0.85
C LYS A 120 11.85 -1.13 -0.34
N GLU A 121 11.25 -2.27 -0.02
CA GLU A 121 11.98 -3.47 0.34
C GLU A 121 12.69 -4.11 -0.85
N ILE A 122 12.05 -4.21 -2.01
CA ILE A 122 12.67 -4.71 -3.25
C ILE A 122 13.84 -3.83 -3.66
N SER A 123 13.74 -2.50 -3.55
CA SER A 123 14.87 -1.60 -3.84
C SER A 123 16.00 -1.78 -2.83
N LYS A 124 15.71 -1.91 -1.52
CA LYS A 124 16.73 -2.24 -0.51
C LYS A 124 17.39 -3.60 -0.75
N VAL A 125 16.62 -4.62 -1.11
CA VAL A 125 17.12 -5.96 -1.42
C VAL A 125 17.95 -5.93 -2.70
N LYS A 126 17.51 -5.20 -3.73
CA LYS A 126 18.25 -5.03 -4.99
C LYS A 126 19.58 -4.33 -4.75
N ASP A 127 19.60 -3.28 -3.93
CA ASP A 127 20.84 -2.60 -3.52
C ASP A 127 21.78 -3.51 -2.73
N ALA A 128 21.24 -4.35 -1.83
CA ALA A 128 22.02 -5.34 -1.10
C ALA A 128 22.63 -6.41 -2.04
N VAL A 129 21.87 -6.90 -3.02
CA VAL A 129 22.33 -7.86 -4.03
C VAL A 129 23.43 -7.23 -4.89
N THR A 130 23.28 -5.98 -5.33
CA THR A 130 24.31 -5.30 -6.13
C THR A 130 25.62 -5.12 -5.33
N ARG A 131 25.53 -4.78 -4.03
CA ARG A 131 26.71 -4.71 -3.16
C ARG A 131 27.39 -6.06 -2.98
N LEU A 132 26.61 -7.14 -2.82
CA LEU A 132 27.15 -8.50 -2.71
C LEU A 132 27.84 -8.94 -4.00
N GLN A 133 27.26 -8.65 -5.18
CA GLN A 133 27.88 -8.95 -6.47
C GLN A 133 29.20 -8.20 -6.68
N LEU A 134 29.26 -6.92 -6.29
CA LEU A 134 30.52 -6.15 -6.33
C LEU A 134 31.59 -6.77 -5.42
N ASN A 135 31.23 -7.14 -4.19
CA ASN A 135 32.18 -7.78 -3.29
C ASN A 135 32.67 -9.15 -3.79
N ASP A 136 31.80 -9.95 -4.41
CA ASP A 136 32.16 -11.25 -4.97
C ASP A 136 33.14 -11.12 -6.14
N SER A 137 32.93 -10.14 -7.03
CA SER A 137 33.87 -9.84 -8.11
C SER A 137 35.24 -9.38 -7.60
N LEU A 138 35.26 -8.55 -6.55
CA LEU A 138 36.49 -8.07 -5.91
C LEU A 138 37.24 -9.20 -5.20
N ASN A 139 36.51 -10.11 -4.54
CA ASN A 139 37.10 -11.31 -3.93
C ASN A 139 37.64 -12.28 -4.97
N LYS A 140 36.94 -12.52 -6.09
CA LYS A 140 37.47 -13.33 -7.21
C LYS A 140 38.77 -12.75 -7.75
N GLN A 141 38.85 -11.43 -7.90
CA GLN A 141 40.08 -10.76 -8.34
C GLN A 141 41.22 -10.98 -7.33
N LYS A 142 40.95 -10.85 -6.03
CA LYS A 142 41.93 -11.15 -4.98
C LYS A 142 42.39 -12.59 -5.05
N VAL A 143 41.48 -13.56 -5.11
CA VAL A 143 41.83 -14.99 -5.21
C VAL A 143 42.73 -15.27 -6.42
N SER A 144 42.38 -14.76 -7.60
CA SER A 144 43.22 -14.93 -8.81
C SER A 144 44.60 -14.27 -8.65
N SER A 145 44.69 -13.15 -7.94
CA SER A 145 45.99 -12.51 -7.65
C SER A 145 46.84 -13.31 -6.66
N LEU A 146 46.22 -13.95 -5.66
CA LEU A 146 46.90 -14.82 -4.72
C LEU A 146 47.36 -16.12 -5.39
N GLU A 147 46.53 -16.71 -6.23
CA GLU A 147 46.84 -17.92 -7.00
C GLU A 147 48.06 -17.70 -7.91
N LYS A 148 48.09 -16.59 -8.66
CA LYS A 148 49.27 -16.18 -9.45
C LYS A 148 50.53 -16.01 -8.59
N ARG A 149 50.39 -15.51 -7.36
CA ARG A 149 51.53 -15.38 -6.43
C ARG A 149 52.00 -16.74 -5.94
N ILE A 150 51.10 -17.66 -5.61
CA ILE A 150 51.43 -19.04 -5.23
C ILE A 150 52.17 -19.73 -6.38
N ASP A 151 51.65 -19.69 -7.61
CA ASP A 151 52.31 -20.27 -8.79
C ASP A 151 53.71 -19.68 -9.03
N SER A 152 53.86 -18.37 -8.81
CA SER A 152 55.16 -17.70 -8.95
C SER A 152 56.16 -18.09 -7.85
N LEU A 153 55.66 -18.44 -6.67
CA LEU A 153 56.46 -18.94 -5.55
C LEU A 153 56.79 -20.43 -5.72
N GLU A 154 55.86 -21.23 -6.26
CA GLU A 154 56.06 -22.64 -6.59
C GLU A 154 57.01 -22.83 -7.78
N LYS A 155 57.15 -21.85 -8.67
CA LYS A 155 58.21 -21.84 -9.71
C LYS A 155 59.59 -21.41 -9.22
N LYS A 156 59.71 -20.83 -8.01
CA LYS A 156 60.99 -20.40 -7.42
C LYS A 156 61.81 -21.42 -6.60
N PRO A 157 61.34 -22.61 -6.18
CA PRO A 157 62.17 -23.54 -5.42
C PRO A 157 63.24 -24.25 -6.27
N SER A 158 63.29 -24.04 -7.59
CA SER A 158 64.33 -24.59 -8.47
C SER A 158 65.63 -23.77 -8.55
N GLN A 159 65.75 -22.65 -7.81
CA GLN A 159 66.95 -21.79 -7.84
C GLN A 159 67.67 -21.59 -6.51
N PHE A 160 67.32 -22.33 -5.45
CA PHE A 160 68.07 -22.27 -4.19
C PHE A 160 68.44 -23.67 -3.68
N ILE A 161 69.35 -24.33 -4.40
CA ILE A 161 70.22 -25.36 -3.82
C ILE A 161 71.55 -24.67 -3.51
N PRO A 162 71.79 -24.17 -2.28
CA PRO A 162 73.15 -23.91 -1.86
C PRO A 162 73.86 -25.27 -1.75
N CYS A 163 74.81 -25.53 -2.65
CA CYS A 163 75.78 -26.60 -2.52
C CYS A 163 76.56 -26.40 -1.21
N PHE A 164 76.11 -27.05 -0.13
CA PHE A 164 76.91 -27.21 1.07
C PHE A 164 77.82 -28.44 0.92
N PRO A 165 79.14 -28.32 1.16
CA PRO A 165 80.03 -29.48 1.22
C PRO A 165 79.72 -30.29 2.49
N VAL A 166 79.17 -31.49 2.29
CA VAL A 166 78.89 -32.47 3.35
C VAL A 166 80.20 -33.16 3.75
N LYS A 167 80.72 -32.87 4.95
CA LYS A 167 81.64 -33.78 5.65
C LYS A 167 80.84 -34.98 6.18
N LYS A 168 81.29 -36.17 5.79
CA LYS A 168 80.81 -37.46 6.30
C LYS A 168 80.91 -37.50 7.83
N ASN A 169 79.82 -37.84 8.50
CA ASN A 169 79.87 -38.58 9.76
C ASN A 169 78.57 -39.38 9.97
N TYR A 170 78.76 -40.64 10.33
CA TYR A 170 77.78 -41.68 10.56
C TYR A 170 76.90 -41.37 11.79
N CYS A 171 75.59 -41.67 11.75
CA CYS A 171 74.93 -42.51 12.75
C CYS A 171 73.41 -42.71 12.55
N LYS A 172 73.03 -44.00 12.55
CA LYS A 172 71.82 -44.65 13.11
C LYS A 172 70.40 -44.08 12.89
N ARG A 173 69.58 -44.92 12.21
CA ARG A 173 68.10 -44.99 12.34
C ARG A 173 67.68 -45.38 13.76
N PRO A 174 66.46 -45.02 14.21
CA PRO A 174 65.29 -45.93 14.06
C PRO A 174 64.00 -45.16 13.64
N MET A 175 63.21 -45.67 12.69
CA MET A 175 62.03 -46.56 12.81
C MET A 175 60.76 -45.89 13.38
N MET A 176 59.73 -45.84 12.51
CA MET A 176 58.34 -45.36 12.64
C MET A 176 57.58 -45.92 13.86
N PRO A 177 56.44 -45.32 14.32
CA PRO A 177 55.13 -45.61 13.69
C PRO A 177 54.15 -44.42 13.56
N THR A 178 53.18 -44.68 12.69
CA THR A 178 51.89 -44.06 12.38
C THR A 178 51.03 -43.64 13.57
N THR A 179 50.12 -42.66 13.40
CA THR A 179 48.66 -42.83 13.59
C THR A 179 47.80 -41.55 13.41
N ASN A 180 46.65 -41.79 12.76
CA ASN A 180 45.31 -41.28 13.03
C ASN A 180 44.89 -39.85 12.71
N GLY A 181 43.89 -39.79 11.82
CA GLY A 181 43.11 -38.60 11.52
C GLY A 181 41.98 -38.31 12.51
N ARG A 182 41.29 -37.20 12.26
CA ARG A 182 39.91 -36.97 12.64
C ARG A 182 39.33 -35.80 11.83
N PRO A 183 38.11 -35.90 11.28
CA PRO A 183 37.41 -34.80 10.64
C PRO A 183 36.71 -33.93 11.69
N VAL A 184 36.72 -32.60 11.50
CA VAL A 184 35.94 -31.66 12.33
C VAL A 184 34.59 -31.42 11.66
N SER A 185 33.54 -31.73 12.42
CA SER A 185 32.14 -31.67 12.02
C SER A 185 31.52 -30.28 12.24
N ARG A 186 30.62 -29.93 11.31
CA ARG A 186 29.53 -28.95 11.31
C ARG A 186 29.19 -28.22 12.62
N LYS A 187 28.95 -26.92 12.49
CA LYS A 187 27.81 -26.23 13.13
C LYS A 187 27.11 -25.31 12.13
N GLN A 188 25.83 -25.59 11.87
CA GLN A 188 24.85 -24.58 11.44
C GLN A 188 24.35 -23.81 12.67
N PRO A 189 23.95 -22.54 12.53
CA PRO A 189 22.94 -21.95 13.38
C PRO A 189 21.62 -21.79 12.61
N ASN A 190 20.57 -22.35 13.20
CA ASN A 190 19.19 -21.92 13.01
C ASN A 190 18.99 -20.57 13.71
N GLY A 191 18.20 -19.70 13.09
CA GLY A 191 17.74 -18.41 13.61
C GLY A 191 17.09 -17.63 12.48
#